data_AF-A0A946GK36-F1
#
_entry.id   AF-A0A946GK36-F1
#
_cell.length_a   1.000
_cell.length_b   1.000
_cell.length_c   1.000
_cell.angle_alpha   90.00
_cell.angle_beta   90.00
_cell.angle_gamma   90.00
#
_symmetry.space_group_name_H-M   'P 1'
#
loop_
_entity.id
_entity.type
_entity.pdbx_description
1 polymer ?
#
loop_
_entity_poly.entity_id
_entity_poly.type
_entity_poly.pdbx_seq_one_letter_code
_entity_poly.pdbx_strand_id
1 'polypeptide(L)'
;MKKHIYALTTAFWFVLLVAVASGCDEQVDPVLGTDQAFTFYGFFNPQGDTQSVRIYPIEGTLERTVAEPLDATVTSTNKETGEVIEWRDSIITFRDGNVGHVFYSKFRADHDTRYTLEAVTQNGRNSYVDIRTPPDGEVEITNLFSARSSVIVEMTYTRTPKILQTASIYTVRVLFPDGTGSTTVRVTIRSSQIEQISDDVWKVTIMPSFDIGSIFTALALRPGRDEVFLDEIEVRAFIASKEWESPIGVFDPELLVQPGTFSNVENGFGFVSGGYYDSFSFQIDDESARNAGFSVE
;
A
#
# COMPACT_ATOMS: atom_id res chain seq x y z
N MET A 1 -71.89 21.65 36.04
CA MET A 1 -70.48 22.07 35.79
C MET A 1 -69.41 21.08 36.25
N LYS A 2 -69.57 20.33 37.36
CA LYS A 2 -68.53 19.37 37.82
C LYS A 2 -68.32 18.13 36.91
N LYS A 3 -69.34 17.63 36.20
CA LYS A 3 -69.23 16.41 35.35
C LYS A 3 -68.36 16.58 34.10
N HIS A 4 -68.24 17.79 33.53
CA HIS A 4 -67.41 18.01 32.34
C HIS A 4 -65.92 18.13 32.65
N ILE A 5 -65.56 18.53 33.88
CA ILE A 5 -64.16 18.66 34.31
C ILE A 5 -63.50 17.28 34.52
N TYR A 6 -64.24 16.30 35.05
CA TYR A 6 -63.73 14.94 35.22
C TYR A 6 -63.57 14.19 33.89
N ALA A 7 -64.42 14.44 32.90
CA ALA A 7 -64.32 13.84 31.57
C ALA A 7 -63.13 14.39 30.76
N LEU A 8 -62.84 15.69 30.88
CA LEU A 8 -61.67 16.29 30.23
C LEU A 8 -60.35 15.81 30.86
N THR A 9 -60.31 15.65 32.18
CA THR A 9 -59.09 15.19 32.88
C THR A 9 -58.79 13.71 32.64
N THR A 10 -59.81 12.86 32.53
CA THR A 10 -59.62 11.44 32.15
C THR A 10 -59.21 11.30 30.69
N ALA A 11 -59.79 12.06 29.77
CA ALA A 11 -59.37 12.06 28.37
C ALA A 11 -57.92 12.56 28.20
N PHE A 12 -57.52 13.60 28.94
CA PHE A 12 -56.16 14.13 28.91
C PHE A 12 -55.13 13.11 29.45
N TRP A 13 -55.45 12.42 30.56
CA TRP A 13 -54.61 11.35 31.08
C TRP A 13 -54.51 10.15 30.14
N PHE A 14 -55.60 9.80 29.44
CA PHE A 14 -55.60 8.71 28.47
C PHE A 14 -54.77 9.04 27.22
N VAL A 15 -54.86 10.28 26.72
CA VAL A 15 -54.03 10.76 25.61
C VAL A 15 -52.57 10.86 26.01
N LEU A 16 -52.27 11.30 27.24
CA LEU A 16 -50.90 11.32 27.76
C LEU A 16 -50.32 9.90 27.86
N LEU A 17 -51.10 8.93 28.37
CA LEU A 17 -50.66 7.53 28.51
C LEU A 17 -50.39 6.86 27.15
N VAL A 18 -51.19 7.18 26.13
CA VAL A 18 -51.00 6.68 24.76
C VAL A 18 -49.77 7.34 24.10
N ALA A 19 -49.49 8.61 24.39
CA ALA A 19 -48.31 9.32 23.88
C ALA A 19 -46.98 8.85 24.49
N VAL A 20 -46.98 8.31 25.74
CA VAL A 20 -45.77 7.68 26.30
C VAL A 20 -45.57 6.26 25.76
N ALA A 21 -46.63 5.60 25.29
CA ALA A 21 -46.56 4.24 24.73
C ALA A 21 -46.13 4.20 23.24
N SER A 22 -46.15 5.32 22.53
CA SER A 22 -45.55 5.44 21.18
C SER A 22 -44.05 5.73 21.20
N GLY A 23 -43.42 5.70 22.38
CA GLY A 23 -41.97 5.79 22.58
C GLY A 23 -41.27 4.42 22.57
N CYS A 24 -41.78 3.46 21.80
CA CYS A 24 -41.16 2.16 21.51
C CYS A 24 -40.94 2.15 19.99
N ASP A 25 -39.77 1.93 19.42
CA ASP A 25 -38.65 1.10 19.83
C ASP A 25 -37.41 1.64 19.08
N GLU A 26 -36.54 2.42 19.72
CA GLU A 26 -35.19 2.64 19.20
C GLU A 26 -34.34 1.42 19.56
N GLN A 27 -34.76 0.25 19.08
CA GLN A 27 -33.94 -0.95 19.15
C GLN A 27 -32.84 -0.78 18.13
N VAL A 28 -31.72 -0.19 18.58
CA VAL A 28 -30.45 -0.27 17.87
C VAL A 28 -30.10 -1.76 17.88
N ASP A 29 -30.35 -2.44 16.77
CA ASP A 29 -29.86 -3.79 16.54
C ASP A 29 -28.36 -3.67 16.23
N PRO A 30 -27.45 -4.02 17.17
CA PRO A 30 -26.02 -3.93 16.93
C PRO A 30 -25.54 -5.00 15.94
N VAL A 31 -26.42 -5.91 15.51
CA VAL A 31 -26.15 -7.03 14.61
C VAL A 31 -27.01 -6.89 13.36
N LEU A 32 -26.89 -5.75 12.66
CA LEU A 32 -27.29 -5.70 11.26
C LEU A 32 -26.34 -6.63 10.49
N GLY A 33 -26.81 -7.84 10.15
CA GLY A 33 -26.08 -8.76 9.29
C GLY A 33 -25.68 -8.08 7.98
N THR A 34 -24.47 -8.37 7.49
CA THR A 34 -24.02 -7.98 6.14
C THR A 34 -24.29 -9.06 5.11
N ASP A 35 -24.65 -8.64 3.90
CA ASP A 35 -24.63 -9.50 2.73
C ASP A 35 -23.21 -9.71 2.18
N GLN A 36 -22.25 -8.87 2.58
CA GLN A 36 -20.83 -8.92 2.23
C GLN A 36 -20.13 -10.15 2.83
N ALA A 37 -19.42 -10.93 2.00
CA ALA A 37 -18.84 -12.21 2.42
C ALA A 37 -17.42 -12.09 2.98
N PHE A 38 -16.58 -11.30 2.31
CA PHE A 38 -15.16 -11.18 2.65
C PHE A 38 -14.62 -9.76 2.53
N THR A 39 -13.52 -9.51 3.24
CA THR A 39 -12.67 -8.32 3.08
C THR A 39 -11.32 -8.74 2.52
N PHE A 40 -10.84 -8.08 1.45
CA PHE A 40 -9.54 -8.38 0.82
C PHE A 40 -8.52 -7.26 1.03
N TYR A 41 -7.25 -7.62 1.26
CA TYR A 41 -6.14 -6.67 1.27
C TYR A 41 -4.88 -7.27 0.65
N GLY A 42 -4.33 -6.60 -0.36
CA GLY A 42 -3.08 -7.03 -0.98
C GLY A 42 -2.84 -6.36 -2.33
N PHE A 43 -1.92 -6.92 -3.10
CA PHE A 43 -1.71 -6.51 -4.48
C PHE A 43 -1.07 -7.63 -5.29
N PHE A 44 -1.23 -7.60 -6.61
CA PHE A 44 -0.53 -8.50 -7.52
C PHE A 44 0.77 -7.85 -7.95
N ASN A 45 1.87 -8.57 -7.74
CA ASN A 45 3.22 -8.19 -8.11
C ASN A 45 3.65 -8.95 -9.38
N PRO A 46 3.65 -8.31 -10.56
CA PRO A 46 4.05 -8.96 -11.80
C PRO A 46 5.55 -9.32 -11.88
N GLN A 47 6.38 -8.79 -10.98
CA GLN A 47 7.79 -9.18 -10.88
C GLN A 47 8.04 -10.33 -9.89
N GLY A 48 7.04 -10.73 -9.10
CA GLY A 48 7.14 -11.79 -8.10
C GLY A 48 6.57 -13.12 -8.60
N ASP A 49 7.19 -14.24 -8.20
CA ASP A 49 6.72 -15.59 -8.54
C ASP A 49 5.68 -16.15 -7.56
N THR A 50 5.26 -15.35 -6.60
CA THR A 50 4.25 -15.70 -5.60
C THR A 50 3.39 -14.49 -5.31
N GLN A 51 2.08 -14.68 -5.42
CA GLN A 51 1.09 -13.67 -5.08
C GLN A 51 0.52 -13.98 -3.71
N SER A 52 0.14 -12.94 -2.96
CA SER A 52 -0.42 -13.10 -1.62
C SER A 52 -1.44 -12.01 -1.32
N VAL A 53 -2.61 -12.42 -0.85
CA VAL A 53 -3.72 -11.54 -0.50
C VAL A 53 -4.29 -11.99 0.84
N ARG A 54 -4.49 -11.03 1.75
CA ARG A 54 -5.19 -11.29 3.01
C ARG A 54 -6.68 -11.30 2.76
N ILE A 55 -7.36 -12.30 3.29
CA ILE A 55 -8.80 -12.46 3.14
C ILE A 55 -9.39 -12.69 4.52
N TYR A 56 -10.37 -11.86 4.90
CA TYR A 56 -11.08 -11.99 6.17
C TYR A 56 -12.55 -12.31 5.89
N PRO A 57 -13.15 -13.31 6.54
CA PRO A 57 -14.60 -13.46 6.50
C PRO A 57 -15.26 -12.28 7.20
N ILE A 58 -16.39 -11.82 6.68
CA ILE A 58 -17.25 -10.87 7.38
C ILE A 58 -18.37 -11.66 8.03
N GLU A 59 -18.23 -11.86 9.33
CA GLU A 59 -19.14 -12.66 10.13
C GLU A 59 -20.30 -11.80 10.65
N GLY A 60 -21.50 -12.38 10.69
CA GLY A 60 -22.66 -11.73 11.32
C GLY A 60 -22.56 -11.69 12.85
N THR A 61 -21.62 -12.43 13.44
CA THR A 61 -21.34 -12.45 14.88
C THR A 61 -19.86 -12.18 15.07
N LEU A 62 -19.49 -11.40 16.08
CA LEU A 62 -18.09 -11.12 16.41
C LEU A 62 -17.46 -12.38 17.03
N GLU A 63 -16.99 -13.31 16.20
CA GLU A 63 -16.15 -14.41 16.65
C GLU A 63 -14.67 -14.05 16.50
N ARG A 64 -13.84 -14.67 17.34
CA ARG A 64 -12.41 -14.49 17.25
C ARG A 64 -11.91 -15.30 16.06
N THR A 65 -11.12 -14.69 15.18
CA THR A 65 -10.41 -15.44 14.12
C THR A 65 -9.66 -16.63 14.74
N VAL A 66 -10.04 -17.84 14.33
CA VAL A 66 -9.47 -19.09 14.80
C VAL A 66 -8.30 -19.50 13.92
N ALA A 67 -7.39 -20.30 14.48
CA ALA A 67 -6.26 -20.87 13.74
C ALA A 67 -6.68 -22.13 12.95
N GLU A 68 -7.83 -22.07 12.27
CA GLU A 68 -8.34 -23.12 11.40
C GLU A 68 -8.43 -22.57 9.97
N PRO A 69 -8.22 -23.39 8.92
CA PRO A 69 -8.29 -22.90 7.55
C PRO A 69 -9.62 -22.23 7.26
N LEU A 70 -9.59 -21.10 6.54
CA LEU A 70 -10.81 -20.43 6.14
C LEU A 70 -11.57 -21.31 5.16
N ASP A 71 -12.86 -21.53 5.43
CA ASP A 71 -13.73 -22.35 4.60
C ASP A 71 -14.21 -21.62 3.34
N ALA A 72 -13.24 -21.30 2.47
CA ALA A 72 -13.43 -20.55 1.25
C ALA A 72 -12.60 -21.15 0.11
N THR A 73 -13.20 -21.22 -1.07
CA THR A 73 -12.46 -21.49 -2.32
C THR A 73 -12.01 -20.15 -2.88
N VAL A 74 -10.70 -19.98 -3.11
CA VAL A 74 -10.13 -18.73 -3.61
C VAL A 74 -9.40 -19.00 -4.93
N THR A 75 -9.78 -18.25 -5.96
CA THR A 75 -9.22 -18.37 -7.30
C THR A 75 -8.94 -17.01 -7.91
N SER A 76 -7.92 -16.93 -8.76
CA SER A 76 -7.73 -15.81 -9.67
C SER A 76 -7.85 -16.26 -11.12
N THR A 77 -8.54 -15.48 -11.94
CA THR A 77 -8.73 -15.76 -13.37
C THR A 77 -8.03 -14.70 -14.21
N ASN A 78 -7.09 -15.10 -15.06
CA ASN A 78 -6.52 -14.24 -16.11
C ASN A 78 -7.62 -13.97 -17.14
N LYS A 79 -7.99 -12.71 -17.35
CA LYS A 79 -9.14 -12.33 -18.20
C LYS A 79 -8.79 -12.36 -19.69
N GLU A 80 -7.51 -12.35 -20.03
CA GLU A 80 -7.00 -12.43 -21.39
C GLU A 80 -6.93 -13.89 -21.87
N THR A 81 -6.50 -14.82 -21.01
CA THR A 81 -6.33 -16.25 -21.37
C THR A 81 -7.48 -17.14 -20.90
N GLY A 82 -8.24 -16.71 -19.89
CA GLY A 82 -9.25 -17.53 -19.20
C GLY A 82 -8.64 -18.55 -18.22
N GLU A 83 -7.32 -18.52 -17.99
CA GLU A 83 -6.66 -19.41 -17.05
C GLU A 83 -7.13 -19.12 -15.61
N VAL A 84 -7.55 -20.18 -14.91
CA VAL A 84 -7.98 -20.12 -13.50
C VAL A 84 -6.88 -20.71 -12.63
N ILE A 85 -6.47 -19.95 -11.62
CA ILE A 85 -5.39 -20.28 -10.70
C ILE A 85 -5.97 -20.40 -9.30
N GLU A 86 -5.76 -21.53 -8.65
CA GLU A 86 -6.19 -21.76 -7.27
C GLU A 86 -5.20 -21.18 -6.25
N TRP A 87 -5.74 -20.72 -5.11
CA TRP A 87 -4.98 -20.14 -4.01
C TRP A 87 -5.08 -21.02 -2.77
N ARG A 88 -4.02 -21.04 -1.98
CA ARG A 88 -3.92 -21.83 -0.74
C ARG A 88 -3.95 -20.90 0.45
N ASP A 89 -4.77 -21.22 1.45
CA ASP A 89 -4.75 -20.50 2.72
C ASP A 89 -3.43 -20.75 3.45
N SER A 90 -2.88 -19.69 4.04
CA SER A 90 -1.79 -19.72 5.00
C SER A 90 -2.18 -18.92 6.23
N ILE A 91 -2.29 -19.62 7.35
CA ILE A 91 -2.59 -19.00 8.64
C ILE A 91 -1.30 -18.44 9.22
N ILE A 92 -1.26 -17.13 9.44
CA ILE A 92 -0.10 -16.43 10.00
C ILE A 92 -0.48 -15.83 11.36
N THR A 93 0.38 -16.02 12.35
CA THR A 93 0.32 -15.28 13.62
C THR A 93 1.20 -14.04 13.52
N PHE A 94 0.59 -12.87 13.64
CA PHE A 94 1.28 -11.58 13.64
C PHE A 94 1.94 -11.30 14.99
N ARG A 95 2.82 -10.28 15.04
CA ARG A 95 3.63 -9.94 16.23
C ARG A 95 2.79 -9.59 17.46
N ASP A 96 1.57 -9.09 17.25
CA ASP A 96 0.58 -8.75 18.27
C ASP A 96 -0.22 -9.97 18.77
N GLY A 97 0.05 -11.16 18.23
CA GLY A 97 -0.64 -12.41 18.56
C GLY A 97 -1.95 -12.62 17.77
N ASN A 98 -2.34 -11.69 16.91
CA ASN A 98 -3.51 -11.86 16.06
C ASN A 98 -3.22 -12.89 14.96
N VAL A 99 -4.25 -13.67 14.63
CA VAL A 99 -4.22 -14.65 13.54
C VAL A 99 -4.86 -14.02 12.30
N GLY A 100 -4.29 -14.26 11.12
CA GLY A 100 -4.93 -13.89 9.87
C GLY A 100 -4.67 -14.89 8.76
N HIS A 101 -5.59 -14.92 7.80
CA HIS A 101 -5.54 -15.77 6.62
C HIS A 101 -4.86 -15.01 5.49
N VAL A 102 -3.75 -15.56 5.01
CA VAL A 102 -3.01 -15.05 3.86
C VAL A 102 -3.08 -16.11 2.78
N PHE A 103 -3.98 -15.89 1.83
CA PHE A 103 -4.07 -16.75 0.66
C PHE A 103 -2.89 -16.44 -0.24
N TYR A 104 -2.25 -17.49 -0.76
CA TYR A 104 -1.14 -17.37 -1.69
C TYR A 104 -1.24 -18.36 -2.84
N SER A 105 -0.67 -17.98 -3.98
CA SER A 105 -0.48 -18.88 -5.12
C SER A 105 0.87 -18.63 -5.79
N LYS A 106 1.44 -19.68 -6.37
CA LYS A 106 2.77 -19.66 -7.00
C LYS A 106 2.64 -19.43 -8.50
N PHE A 107 2.54 -18.16 -8.88
CA PHE A 107 2.59 -17.73 -10.26
C PHE A 107 3.16 -16.32 -10.35
N ARG A 108 3.76 -16.01 -11.49
CA ARG A 108 4.12 -14.64 -11.86
C ARG A 108 2.95 -14.06 -12.64
N ALA A 109 2.36 -12.97 -12.13
CA ALA A 109 1.33 -12.26 -12.87
C ALA A 109 1.98 -11.56 -14.08
N ASP A 110 1.28 -11.54 -15.20
CA ASP A 110 1.73 -10.83 -16.39
C ASP A 110 1.61 -9.32 -16.15
N HIS A 111 2.50 -8.54 -16.75
CA HIS A 111 2.37 -7.08 -16.79
C HIS A 111 1.17 -6.66 -17.67
N ASP A 112 0.60 -5.50 -17.38
CA ASP A 112 -0.54 -4.91 -18.12
C ASP A 112 -1.72 -5.87 -18.38
N THR A 113 -2.01 -6.76 -17.42
CA THR A 113 -2.96 -7.86 -17.58
C THR A 113 -4.07 -7.75 -16.55
N ARG A 114 -5.30 -8.17 -16.91
CA ARG A 114 -6.45 -8.13 -16.01
C ARG A 114 -6.66 -9.48 -15.35
N TYR A 115 -6.85 -9.44 -14.04
CA TYR A 115 -7.19 -10.60 -13.24
C TYR A 115 -8.49 -10.33 -12.48
N THR A 116 -9.33 -11.35 -12.32
CA THR A 116 -10.38 -11.32 -11.29
C THR A 116 -9.93 -12.23 -10.16
N LEU A 117 -9.79 -11.71 -8.94
CA LEU A 117 -9.62 -12.51 -7.74
C LEU A 117 -11.01 -12.71 -7.10
N GLU A 118 -11.38 -13.94 -6.82
CA GLU A 118 -12.67 -14.30 -6.23
C GLU A 118 -12.48 -15.25 -5.06
N ALA A 119 -13.23 -15.02 -3.98
CA ALA A 119 -13.38 -15.93 -2.86
C ALA A 119 -14.86 -16.32 -2.71
N VAL A 120 -15.12 -17.62 -2.57
CA VAL A 120 -16.47 -18.18 -2.46
C VAL A 120 -16.57 -19.04 -1.20
N THR A 121 -17.54 -18.73 -0.34
CA THR A 121 -17.92 -19.55 0.83
C THR A 121 -18.55 -20.88 0.39
N GLN A 122 -18.58 -21.89 1.27
CA GLN A 122 -19.35 -23.13 1.00
C GLN A 122 -20.83 -22.89 0.69
N ASN A 123 -21.42 -21.84 1.26
CA ASN A 123 -22.83 -21.48 1.05
C ASN A 123 -23.06 -20.69 -0.24
N GLY A 124 -22.03 -20.48 -1.07
CA GLY A 124 -22.13 -19.84 -2.38
C GLY A 124 -22.12 -18.30 -2.36
N ARG A 125 -22.02 -17.67 -1.19
CA ARG A 125 -21.73 -16.22 -1.10
C ARG A 125 -20.30 -15.97 -1.57
N ASN A 126 -20.08 -14.90 -2.34
CA ASN A 126 -18.78 -14.54 -2.88
C ASN A 126 -18.40 -13.08 -2.59
N SER A 127 -17.11 -12.80 -2.72
CA SER A 127 -16.57 -11.46 -2.91
C SER A 127 -15.52 -11.53 -4.00
N TYR A 128 -15.42 -10.49 -4.84
CA TYR A 128 -14.46 -10.49 -5.94
C TYR A 128 -13.90 -9.09 -6.21
N VAL A 129 -12.78 -9.04 -6.92
CA VAL A 129 -12.13 -7.79 -7.31
C VAL A 129 -11.45 -7.97 -8.66
N ASP A 130 -11.66 -6.99 -9.55
CA ASP A 130 -10.92 -6.89 -10.80
C ASP A 130 -9.64 -6.07 -10.56
N ILE A 131 -8.52 -6.64 -10.99
CA ILE A 131 -7.17 -6.12 -10.76
C ILE A 131 -6.54 -5.92 -12.13
N ARG A 132 -5.91 -4.78 -12.36
CA ARG A 132 -4.99 -4.58 -13.48
C ARG A 132 -3.56 -4.47 -12.95
N THR A 133 -2.69 -5.38 -13.37
CA THR A 133 -1.26 -5.25 -13.06
C THR A 133 -0.67 -4.08 -13.84
N PRO A 134 0.31 -3.34 -13.29
CA PRO A 134 0.93 -2.25 -14.03
C PRO A 134 1.71 -2.83 -15.24
N PRO A 135 1.84 -2.07 -16.33
CA PRO A 135 2.81 -2.38 -17.39
C PRO A 135 4.23 -2.48 -16.83
N ASP A 136 5.12 -3.10 -17.59
CA ASP A 136 6.55 -3.07 -17.29
C ASP A 136 7.06 -1.66 -17.61
N GLY A 137 7.50 -0.91 -16.61
CA GLY A 137 8.01 0.46 -16.81
C GLY A 137 9.36 0.46 -17.52
N GLU A 138 9.74 1.61 -18.07
CA GLU A 138 11.12 1.86 -18.49
C GLU A 138 11.65 3.09 -17.78
N VAL A 139 12.91 3.07 -17.39
CA VAL A 139 13.56 4.15 -16.64
C VAL A 139 14.90 4.50 -17.27
N GLU A 140 15.16 5.79 -17.42
CA GLU A 140 16.42 6.33 -17.92
C GLU A 140 16.84 7.57 -17.14
N ILE A 141 18.15 7.80 -17.04
CA ILE A 141 18.69 9.08 -16.55
C ILE A 141 18.60 10.07 -17.70
N THR A 142 17.73 11.06 -17.56
CA THR A 142 17.53 12.10 -18.59
C THR A 142 18.40 13.33 -18.36
N ASN A 143 18.83 13.56 -17.12
CA ASN A 143 19.72 14.66 -16.78
C ASN A 143 20.61 14.30 -15.59
N LEU A 144 21.90 14.60 -15.72
CA LEU A 144 22.85 14.61 -14.62
C LEU A 144 23.51 15.99 -14.62
N PHE A 145 23.07 16.84 -13.71
CA PHE A 145 23.69 18.14 -13.47
C PHE A 145 24.73 18.00 -12.38
N SER A 146 25.95 18.43 -12.66
CA SER A 146 27.08 18.40 -11.73
C SER A 146 27.83 19.72 -11.78
N ALA A 147 27.77 20.48 -10.68
CA ALA A 147 28.53 21.70 -10.51
C ALA A 147 28.77 21.95 -9.03
N ARG A 148 30.03 22.17 -8.63
CA ARG A 148 30.51 22.54 -7.28
C ARG A 148 29.45 22.46 -6.16
N SER A 149 29.43 21.34 -5.43
CA SER A 149 28.51 21.10 -4.30
C SER A 149 27.04 20.96 -4.66
N SER A 150 26.70 20.83 -5.95
CA SER A 150 25.36 20.56 -6.45
C SER A 150 25.42 19.44 -7.47
N VAL A 151 24.82 18.31 -7.12
CA VAL A 151 24.62 17.18 -8.01
C VAL A 151 23.15 16.82 -7.99
N ILE A 152 22.54 16.84 -9.16
CA ILE A 152 21.13 16.52 -9.36
C ILE A 152 21.07 15.45 -10.43
N VAL A 153 20.38 14.35 -10.12
CA VAL A 153 20.10 13.29 -11.08
C VAL A 153 18.60 13.25 -11.28
N GLU A 154 18.17 13.46 -12.53
CA GLU A 154 16.78 13.33 -12.93
C GLU A 154 16.64 12.05 -13.76
N MET A 155 15.68 11.22 -13.36
CA MET A 155 15.28 10.02 -14.06
C MET A 155 13.88 10.20 -14.60
N THR A 156 13.64 9.74 -15.81
CA THR A 156 12.31 9.67 -16.39
C THR A 156 11.84 8.23 -16.41
N TYR A 157 10.71 7.97 -15.78
CA TYR A 157 9.98 6.72 -15.81
C TYR A 157 8.87 6.85 -16.87
N THR A 158 8.85 5.94 -17.83
CA THR A 158 7.82 5.85 -18.87
C THR A 158 7.02 4.56 -18.73
N ARG A 159 5.86 4.50 -19.38
CA ARG A 159 4.87 3.40 -19.21
C ARG A 159 4.61 3.14 -17.73
N THR A 160 4.52 4.20 -16.93
CA THR A 160 4.45 4.10 -15.47
C THR A 160 3.18 4.80 -15.02
N PRO A 161 2.09 4.06 -14.75
CA PRO A 161 0.81 4.68 -14.44
C PRO A 161 0.88 5.56 -13.20
N LYS A 162 1.56 5.05 -12.17
CA LYS A 162 1.68 5.75 -10.90
C LYS A 162 2.94 5.36 -10.15
N ILE A 163 3.56 6.34 -9.49
CA ILE A 163 4.61 6.12 -8.49
C ILE A 163 4.06 6.56 -7.13
N LEU A 164 3.96 5.63 -6.17
CA LEU A 164 3.46 5.95 -4.82
C LEU A 164 4.55 6.40 -3.86
N GLN A 165 5.75 5.86 -4.03
CA GLN A 165 6.89 6.14 -3.15
C GLN A 165 8.19 5.83 -3.86
N THR A 166 9.24 6.52 -3.45
CA THR A 166 10.62 6.30 -3.89
C THR A 166 11.57 6.28 -2.70
N ALA A 167 12.70 5.62 -2.87
CA ALA A 167 13.84 5.71 -1.97
C ALA A 167 15.14 5.60 -2.75
N SER A 168 16.13 6.42 -2.40
CA SER A 168 17.50 6.29 -2.89
C SER A 168 18.29 5.43 -1.91
N ILE A 169 19.03 4.45 -2.40
CA ILE A 169 19.89 3.58 -1.60
C ILE A 169 21.31 3.80 -2.09
N TYR A 170 22.14 4.37 -1.22
CA TYR A 170 23.54 4.62 -1.51
C TYR A 170 24.37 3.46 -0.96
N THR A 171 25.09 2.76 -1.85
CA THR A 171 26.13 1.81 -1.47
C THR A 171 27.43 2.60 -1.34
N VAL A 172 27.93 2.72 -0.13
CA VAL A 172 29.13 3.51 0.18
C VAL A 172 30.17 2.66 0.89
N ARG A 173 31.44 2.93 0.59
CA ARG A 173 32.59 2.35 1.27
C ARG A 173 33.20 3.36 2.23
N VAL A 174 33.44 2.93 3.45
CA VAL A 174 33.97 3.75 4.55
C VAL A 174 35.21 3.08 5.12
N LEU A 175 36.28 3.85 5.31
CA LEU A 175 37.53 3.34 5.89
C LEU A 175 37.40 3.16 7.41
N PHE A 176 38.06 2.14 7.95
CA PHE A 176 38.15 1.99 9.41
C PHE A 176 39.04 3.10 10.00
N PRO A 177 38.70 3.62 11.21
CA PRO A 177 39.48 4.69 11.84
C PRO A 177 40.95 4.35 12.10
N ASP A 178 41.29 3.06 12.19
CA ASP A 178 42.66 2.56 12.41
C ASP A 178 43.44 2.33 11.10
N GLY A 179 42.82 2.60 9.94
CA GLY A 179 43.42 2.44 8.61
C GLY A 179 43.64 0.99 8.19
N THR A 180 43.08 0.00 8.90
CA THR A 180 43.33 -1.43 8.64
C THR A 180 42.51 -1.99 7.48
N GLY A 181 41.51 -1.25 6.99
CA GLY A 181 40.64 -1.68 5.90
C GLY A 181 39.44 -0.77 5.71
N SER A 182 38.39 -1.32 5.09
CA SER A 182 37.13 -0.63 4.83
C SER A 182 35.94 -1.55 5.01
N THR A 183 34.75 -0.96 5.15
CA THR A 183 33.47 -1.65 5.10
C THR A 183 32.54 -1.00 4.09
N THR A 184 31.69 -1.80 3.44
CA THR A 184 30.65 -1.31 2.53
C THR A 184 29.31 -1.33 3.25
N VAL A 185 28.57 -0.22 3.18
CA VAL A 185 27.30 -0.01 3.86
C VAL A 185 26.28 0.50 2.86
N ARG A 186 25.04 0.00 2.96
CA ARG A 186 23.90 0.51 2.20
C ARG A 186 23.09 1.46 3.07
N VAL A 187 22.87 2.68 2.61
CA VAL A 187 22.12 3.71 3.34
C VAL A 187 20.90 4.12 2.52
N THR A 188 19.71 3.89 3.08
CA THR A 188 18.43 4.26 2.45
C THR A 188 18.03 5.68 2.85
N ILE A 189 17.81 6.53 1.86
CA ILE A 189 17.38 7.92 2.00
C ILE A 189 16.02 8.10 1.30
N ARG A 190 15.10 8.81 1.94
CA ARG A 190 13.75 9.10 1.42
C ARG A 190 13.56 10.60 1.17
N SER A 191 14.39 11.14 0.28
CA SER A 191 14.43 12.57 -0.06
C SER A 191 14.09 12.86 -1.53
N SER A 192 13.89 11.81 -2.35
CA SER A 192 13.64 11.96 -3.78
C SER A 192 12.35 12.75 -4.02
N GLN A 193 12.35 13.59 -5.05
CA GLN A 193 11.17 14.31 -5.51
C GLN A 193 10.52 13.54 -6.65
N ILE A 194 9.18 13.46 -6.64
CA ILE A 194 8.38 12.77 -7.64
C ILE A 194 7.46 13.80 -8.29
N GLU A 195 7.49 13.89 -9.62
CA GLU A 195 6.64 14.78 -10.40
C GLU A 195 6.05 14.01 -11.58
N GLN A 196 4.73 14.09 -11.78
CA GLN A 196 4.12 13.54 -12.99
C GLN A 196 4.27 14.57 -14.13
N ILE A 197 4.98 14.23 -15.20
CA ILE A 197 5.19 15.14 -16.34
C ILE A 197 3.99 15.09 -17.29
N SER A 198 3.48 13.88 -17.54
CA SER A 198 2.30 13.62 -18.37
C SER A 198 1.67 12.28 -17.98
N ASP A 199 0.61 11.88 -18.68
CA ASP A 199 0.03 10.55 -18.53
C ASP A 199 1.11 9.48 -18.68
N ASP A 200 1.17 8.58 -17.69
CA ASP A 200 2.08 7.44 -17.61
C ASP A 200 3.60 7.79 -17.70
N VAL A 201 3.97 9.06 -17.48
CA VAL A 201 5.36 9.55 -17.47
C VAL A 201 5.65 10.36 -16.22
N TRP A 202 6.69 9.95 -15.50
CA TRP A 202 7.08 10.53 -14.22
C TRP A 202 8.55 10.93 -14.22
N LYS A 203 8.85 12.05 -13.57
CA LYS A 203 10.20 12.46 -13.21
C LYS A 203 10.46 12.08 -11.77
N VAL A 204 11.58 11.44 -11.52
CA VAL A 204 12.13 11.25 -10.17
C VAL A 204 13.46 11.98 -10.10
N THR A 205 13.56 12.92 -9.18
CA THR A 205 14.78 13.71 -8.96
C THR A 205 15.41 13.33 -7.64
N ILE A 206 16.71 13.03 -7.65
CA ILE A 206 17.53 12.84 -6.46
C ILE A 206 18.66 13.86 -6.43
N MET A 207 19.15 14.16 -5.22
CA MET A 207 20.20 15.16 -5.03
C MET A 207 21.32 14.55 -4.18
N PRO A 208 22.29 13.81 -4.77
CA PRO A 208 23.38 13.19 -4.03
C PRO A 208 24.15 14.18 -3.15
N SER A 209 24.30 15.43 -3.60
CA SER A 209 24.95 16.50 -2.83
C SER A 209 24.19 16.90 -1.56
N PHE A 210 22.87 16.70 -1.54
CA PHE A 210 22.05 16.90 -0.33
C PHE A 210 22.02 15.63 0.52
N ASP A 211 21.90 14.47 -0.12
CA ASP A 211 21.76 13.17 0.54
C ASP A 211 23.00 12.77 1.33
N ILE A 212 24.19 13.20 0.90
CA ILE A 212 25.44 12.87 1.61
C ILE A 212 25.44 13.31 3.08
N GLY A 213 24.79 14.44 3.41
CA GLY A 213 24.67 14.88 4.80
C GLY A 213 23.86 13.90 5.66
N SER A 214 22.84 13.27 5.05
CA SER A 214 22.05 12.21 5.69
C SER A 214 22.86 10.93 5.84
N ILE A 215 23.75 10.61 4.90
CA ILE A 215 24.68 9.46 4.99
C ILE A 215 25.65 9.64 6.16
N PHE A 216 26.32 10.80 6.26
CA PHE A 216 27.21 11.11 7.39
C PHE A 216 26.48 10.97 8.73
N THR A 217 25.26 11.50 8.81
CA THR A 217 24.42 11.42 10.02
C THR A 217 24.05 9.97 10.35
N ALA A 218 23.56 9.20 9.37
CA ALA A 218 23.13 7.83 9.57
C ALA A 218 24.27 6.90 10.01
N LEU A 219 25.49 7.17 9.56
CA LEU A 219 26.68 6.38 9.89
C LEU A 219 27.50 6.95 11.05
N ALA A 220 27.04 8.03 11.69
CA ALA A 220 27.76 8.75 12.75
C ALA A 220 29.19 9.18 12.36
N LEU A 221 29.37 9.59 11.09
CA LEU A 221 30.63 10.03 10.51
C LEU A 221 30.73 11.57 10.52
N ARG A 222 31.95 12.10 10.41
CA ARG A 222 32.22 13.54 10.40
C ARG A 222 32.66 14.01 9.01
N PRO A 223 31.90 14.93 8.38
CA PRO A 223 32.29 15.54 7.12
C PRO A 223 33.69 16.16 7.18
N GLY A 224 34.50 15.92 6.15
CA GLY A 224 35.87 16.44 6.03
C GLY A 224 36.92 15.74 6.88
N ARG A 225 36.54 14.77 7.71
CA ARG A 225 37.49 13.92 8.47
C ARG A 225 37.39 12.45 8.08
N ASP A 226 36.17 11.94 7.97
CA ASP A 226 35.94 10.54 7.64
C ASP A 226 35.64 10.44 6.14
N GLU A 227 36.39 9.59 5.41
CA GLU A 227 36.26 9.43 3.96
C GLU A 227 35.13 8.45 3.62
N VAL A 228 34.29 8.84 2.65
CA VAL A 228 33.14 8.06 2.19
C VAL A 228 33.19 8.00 0.67
N PHE A 229 33.45 6.80 0.15
CA PHE A 229 33.51 6.54 -1.29
C PHE A 229 32.15 6.03 -1.76
N LEU A 230 31.64 6.59 -2.86
CA LEU A 230 30.39 6.15 -3.46
C LEU A 230 30.65 5.00 -4.43
N ASP A 231 30.06 3.84 -4.18
CA ASP A 231 30.18 2.68 -5.08
C ASP A 231 29.00 2.62 -6.06
N GLU A 232 27.77 2.86 -5.60
CA GLU A 232 26.55 2.75 -6.41
C GLU A 232 25.39 3.54 -5.80
N ILE A 233 24.50 4.06 -6.65
CA ILE A 233 23.19 4.58 -6.26
C ILE A 233 22.11 3.67 -6.86
N GLU A 234 21.25 3.13 -6.02
CA GLU A 234 20.02 2.46 -6.45
C GLU A 234 18.81 3.34 -6.12
N VAL A 235 17.95 3.61 -7.09
CA VAL A 235 16.68 4.29 -6.87
C VAL A 235 15.57 3.26 -6.98
N ARG A 236 14.86 3.05 -5.87
CA ARG A 236 13.75 2.12 -5.78
C ARG A 236 12.43 2.86 -5.79
N ALA A 237 11.53 2.51 -6.71
CA ALA A 237 10.21 3.11 -6.85
C ALA A 237 9.11 2.05 -6.68
N PHE A 238 8.02 2.37 -5.98
CA PHE A 238 6.84 1.51 -5.99
C PHE A 238 5.90 1.96 -7.13
N ILE A 239 5.90 1.18 -8.19
CA ILE A 239 5.07 1.36 -9.37
C ILE A 239 3.71 0.72 -9.11
N ALA A 240 2.66 1.51 -9.28
CA ALA A 240 1.29 1.14 -8.99
C ALA A 240 0.40 1.31 -10.22
N SER A 241 -0.68 0.55 -10.29
CA SER A 241 -1.71 0.72 -11.30
C SER A 241 -2.58 1.95 -10.97
N LYS A 242 -3.41 2.41 -11.92
CA LYS A 242 -4.18 3.66 -11.80
C LYS A 242 -5.20 3.62 -10.66
N GLU A 243 -5.67 2.43 -10.30
CA GLU A 243 -6.68 2.21 -9.25
C GLU A 243 -6.18 2.55 -7.84
N TRP A 244 -4.87 2.79 -7.66
CA TRP A 244 -4.30 3.36 -6.42
C TRP A 244 -4.56 4.87 -6.26
N GLU A 245 -5.47 5.45 -7.02
CA GLU A 245 -5.98 6.80 -6.80
C GLU A 245 -7.01 6.80 -5.68
N SER A 246 -6.87 7.77 -4.75
CA SER A 246 -7.94 8.01 -3.78
C SER A 246 -9.21 8.38 -4.55
N PRO A 247 -10.37 7.79 -4.23
CA PRO A 247 -11.64 8.09 -4.90
C PRO A 247 -12.05 9.56 -4.76
N ILE A 248 -11.43 10.31 -3.84
CA ILE A 248 -11.65 11.75 -3.63
C ILE A 248 -10.42 12.61 -4.00
N GLY A 249 -9.39 12.03 -4.63
CA GLY A 249 -8.18 12.73 -5.06
C GLY A 249 -7.20 13.12 -3.93
N VAL A 250 -7.58 12.96 -2.67
CA VAL A 250 -6.73 13.19 -1.49
C VAL A 250 -6.72 11.93 -0.61
N PHE A 251 -5.53 11.50 -0.18
CA PHE A 251 -5.42 10.47 0.85
C PHE A 251 -5.65 11.10 2.22
N ASP A 252 -6.93 11.22 2.61
CA ASP A 252 -7.32 11.66 3.96
C ASP A 252 -7.42 10.45 4.89
N PRO A 253 -6.53 10.30 5.90
CA PRO A 253 -6.55 9.16 6.82
C PRO A 253 -7.91 8.93 7.49
N GLU A 254 -8.66 9.99 7.80
CA GLU A 254 -9.96 9.90 8.50
C GLU A 254 -11.09 9.42 7.57
N LEU A 255 -10.91 9.58 6.26
CA LEU A 255 -11.83 9.05 5.25
C LEU A 255 -11.43 7.64 4.81
N LEU A 256 -10.15 7.32 4.79
CA LEU A 256 -9.64 5.99 4.39
C LEU A 256 -9.91 4.90 5.44
N VAL A 257 -10.08 5.27 6.71
CA VAL A 257 -10.44 4.32 7.79
C VAL A 257 -11.93 3.97 7.81
N GLN A 258 -12.77 4.69 7.07
CA GLN A 258 -14.20 4.38 6.99
C GLN A 258 -14.43 3.14 6.10
N PRO A 259 -15.13 2.10 6.60
CA PRO A 259 -15.44 0.91 5.80
C PRO A 259 -16.15 1.28 4.49
N GLY A 260 -15.62 0.76 3.37
CA GLY A 260 -16.18 0.99 2.04
C GLY A 260 -15.69 2.26 1.31
N THR A 261 -15.06 3.22 2.00
CA THR A 261 -14.61 4.48 1.38
C THR A 261 -13.39 4.31 0.48
N PHE A 262 -12.51 3.36 0.81
CA PHE A 262 -11.40 2.93 -0.06
C PHE A 262 -11.52 1.42 -0.32
N SER A 263 -12.57 1.06 -1.07
CA SER A 263 -12.87 -0.32 -1.44
C SER A 263 -13.07 -0.47 -2.93
N ASN A 264 -12.43 -1.47 -3.54
CA ASN A 264 -12.71 -1.91 -4.92
C ASN A 264 -13.17 -3.37 -4.98
N VAL A 265 -13.43 -3.97 -3.82
CA VAL A 265 -13.97 -5.33 -3.69
C VAL A 265 -15.49 -5.27 -3.80
N GLU A 266 -16.02 -6.02 -4.75
CA GLU A 266 -17.45 -6.24 -4.97
C GLU A 266 -17.97 -7.35 -4.04
N ASN A 267 -19.22 -7.21 -3.57
CA ASN A 267 -19.84 -8.10 -2.57
C ASN A 267 -18.99 -8.27 -1.29
N GLY A 268 -18.17 -7.27 -0.95
CA GLY A 268 -17.16 -7.33 0.10
C GLY A 268 -16.62 -5.95 0.47
N PHE A 269 -15.49 -5.93 1.17
CA PHE A 269 -14.76 -4.70 1.48
C PHE A 269 -13.27 -4.85 1.18
N GLY A 270 -12.54 -3.73 1.23
CA GLY A 270 -11.09 -3.70 1.18
C GLY A 270 -10.54 -3.41 -0.21
N PHE A 271 -9.24 -3.51 -0.36
CA PHE A 271 -8.54 -3.02 -1.54
C PHE A 271 -7.49 -4.02 -2.02
N VAL A 272 -7.59 -4.39 -3.29
CA VAL A 272 -6.56 -5.18 -3.98
C VAL A 272 -6.31 -4.56 -5.34
N SER A 273 -5.05 -4.37 -5.70
CA SER A 273 -4.69 -3.76 -6.97
C SER A 273 -3.35 -4.28 -7.49
N GLY A 274 -2.83 -3.72 -8.58
CA GLY A 274 -1.54 -4.08 -9.15
C GLY A 274 -0.41 -3.20 -8.61
N GLY A 275 0.75 -3.78 -8.32
CA GLY A 275 1.92 -2.97 -7.94
C GLY A 275 3.21 -3.77 -7.81
N TYR A 276 4.35 -3.14 -8.07
CA TYR A 276 5.66 -3.75 -7.91
C TYR A 276 6.72 -2.72 -7.50
N TYR A 277 7.84 -3.20 -6.98
CA TYR A 277 8.99 -2.35 -6.73
C TYR A 277 9.95 -2.43 -7.90
N ASP A 278 10.10 -1.33 -8.62
CA ASP A 278 11.17 -1.18 -9.60
C ASP A 278 12.45 -0.70 -8.90
N SER A 279 13.61 -1.10 -9.41
CA SER A 279 14.93 -0.73 -8.88
C SER A 279 15.87 -0.39 -10.03
N PHE A 280 16.33 0.86 -10.07
CA PHE A 280 17.28 1.34 -11.07
C PHE A 280 18.61 1.69 -10.43
N SER A 281 19.69 1.00 -10.80
CA SER A 281 21.02 1.20 -10.23
C SER A 281 21.98 1.82 -11.23
N PHE A 282 22.78 2.77 -10.77
CA PHE A 282 23.76 3.46 -11.58
C PHE A 282 24.94 3.98 -10.76
N GLN A 283 26.01 4.34 -11.46
CA GLN A 283 27.15 5.05 -10.91
C GLN A 283 27.21 6.45 -11.51
N ILE A 284 27.69 7.41 -10.72
CA ILE A 284 28.07 8.73 -11.21
C ILE A 284 29.60 8.76 -11.35
N ASP A 285 30.12 9.58 -12.27
CA ASP A 285 31.56 9.74 -12.46
C ASP A 285 32.24 10.37 -11.24
N ASP A 286 33.57 10.24 -11.15
CA ASP A 286 34.36 10.74 -10.01
C ASP A 286 34.26 12.26 -9.82
N GLU A 287 34.11 13.04 -10.89
CA GLU A 287 33.94 14.49 -10.78
C GLU A 287 32.59 14.80 -10.12
N SER A 288 31.53 14.12 -10.54
CA SER A 288 30.20 14.20 -9.94
C SER A 288 30.17 13.69 -8.51
N ALA A 289 30.80 12.55 -8.20
CA ALA A 289 30.93 12.06 -6.83
C ALA A 289 31.64 13.08 -5.92
N ARG A 290 32.77 13.65 -6.39
CA ARG A 290 33.51 14.69 -5.67
C ARG A 290 32.68 15.96 -5.50
N ASN A 291 31.94 16.38 -6.53
CA ASN A 291 31.03 17.53 -6.44
C ASN A 291 29.88 17.28 -5.47
N ALA A 292 29.40 16.04 -5.33
CA ALA A 292 28.41 15.66 -4.32
C ALA A 292 28.99 15.58 -2.91
N GLY A 293 30.31 15.62 -2.75
CA GLY A 293 31.01 15.60 -1.46
C GLY A 293 31.57 14.23 -1.06
N PHE A 294 31.49 13.22 -1.93
CA PHE A 294 32.11 11.93 -1.71
C PHE A 294 33.63 12.00 -1.94
N SER A 295 34.35 11.10 -1.29
CA SER A 295 35.74 10.79 -1.60
C SER A 295 35.81 9.98 -2.89
N VAL A 296 36.93 10.13 -3.60
CA VAL A 296 37.25 9.36 -4.83
C VAL A 296 38.72 8.97 -4.77
N GLU A 297 39.09 7.91 -5.48
CA GLU A 297 40.46 7.33 -5.46
C GLU A 297 41.52 8.24 -6.12
#